data_AF-A0A2E3H6P7-F1
#
_entry.id   AF-A0A2E3H6P7-F1
#
_cell.length_a   1.000
_cell.length_b   1.000
_cell.length_c   1.000
_cell.angle_alpha   90.00
_cell.angle_beta   90.00
_cell.angle_gamma   90.00
#
_symmetry.space_group_name_H-M   'P 1'
#
loop_
_entity.id
_entity.type
_entity.pdbx_description
1 polymer ?
#
loop_
_entity_poly.entity_id
_entity_poly.type
_entity_poly.pdbx_seq_one_letter_code
_entity_poly.pdbx_strand_id
1 'polypeptide(L)'
;MLIPGLVFESNAFLPVWMPLFLAGILYDLFQSGKIRSPQLLVWLVIFSAFLLYGNPKAFVVIVLALPLIHFLGHVRLPGLHQAGIISYSLYLFHGLSGAVVINVLSHHVSTPVEKIALVGLGVGVALGFAYVTYRIIELPAHRLARTIPMRVG
;
A
#
# COMPACT_ATOMS: atom_id res chain seq x y z
N MET A 1 13.51 -22.75 -11.07
CA MET A 1 12.60 -21.58 -10.95
C MET A 1 12.49 -21.25 -9.46
N LEU A 2 13.20 -20.21 -9.00
CA LEU A 2 13.35 -19.91 -7.57
C LEU A 2 12.14 -19.11 -7.11
N ILE A 3 11.38 -19.65 -6.15
CA ILE A 3 10.23 -18.97 -5.54
C ILE A 3 10.79 -17.99 -4.50
N PRO A 4 10.60 -16.67 -4.64
CA PRO A 4 11.21 -15.67 -3.75
C PRO A 4 10.87 -15.84 -2.26
N GLY A 5 9.75 -16.46 -1.91
CA GLY A 5 9.40 -16.78 -0.52
C GLY A 5 10.17 -17.96 0.10
N LEU A 6 10.93 -18.74 -0.69
CA LEU A 6 11.71 -19.90 -0.24
C LEU A 6 13.19 -19.59 0.02
N VAL A 7 13.71 -18.47 -0.48
CA VAL A 7 15.14 -18.13 -0.43
C VAL A 7 15.41 -16.87 0.40
N PHE A 8 14.44 -15.96 0.48
CA PHE A 8 14.61 -14.69 1.19
C PHE A 8 13.94 -14.76 2.57
N GLU A 9 14.72 -15.04 3.62
CA GLU A 9 14.25 -14.96 5.02
C GLU A 9 13.85 -13.54 5.43
N SER A 10 14.32 -12.54 4.68
CA SER A 10 14.05 -11.14 4.99
C SER A 10 12.69 -10.72 4.48
N ASN A 11 11.84 -10.28 5.41
CA ASN A 11 10.58 -9.58 5.14
C ASN A 11 10.78 -8.24 4.39
N ALA A 12 12.00 -7.84 4.05
CA ALA A 12 12.27 -6.62 3.29
C ALA A 12 12.03 -6.76 1.78
N PHE A 13 11.89 -7.98 1.24
CA PHE A 13 11.81 -8.20 -0.20
C PHE A 13 10.38 -8.01 -0.75
N LEU A 14 10.24 -7.15 -1.78
CA LEU A 14 8.98 -6.84 -2.45
C LEU A 14 8.18 -8.09 -2.91
N PRO A 15 8.79 -9.13 -3.52
CA PRO A 15 8.05 -10.30 -3.99
C PRO A 15 7.29 -11.06 -2.89
N VAL A 16 7.71 -10.95 -1.63
CA VAL A 16 6.99 -11.56 -0.49
C VAL A 16 5.64 -10.89 -0.27
N TRP A 17 5.55 -9.58 -0.55
CA TRP A 17 4.36 -8.75 -0.33
C TRP A 17 3.50 -8.59 -1.59
N MET A 18 4.04 -8.89 -2.77
CA MET A 18 3.32 -8.82 -4.05
C MET A 18 1.96 -9.54 -4.04
N PRO A 19 1.79 -10.74 -3.44
CA PRO A 19 0.49 -11.41 -3.41
C PRO A 19 -0.61 -10.59 -2.72
N LEU A 20 -0.28 -9.84 -1.65
CA LEU A 20 -1.25 -8.95 -0.98
C LEU A 20 -1.70 -7.84 -1.92
N PHE A 21 -0.74 -7.20 -2.59
CA PHE A 21 -1.01 -6.08 -3.50
C PHE A 21 -1.82 -6.54 -4.71
N LEU A 22 -1.44 -7.67 -5.32
CA LEU A 22 -2.13 -8.24 -6.47
C LEU A 22 -3.52 -8.75 -6.11
N ALA A 23 -3.75 -9.30 -4.91
CA ALA A 23 -5.08 -9.70 -4.48
C ALA A 23 -6.04 -8.50 -4.46
N GLY A 24 -5.60 -7.35 -3.96
CA GLY A 24 -6.39 -6.11 -3.99
C GLY A 24 -6.69 -5.63 -5.40
N ILE A 25 -5.69 -5.61 -6.30
CA ILE A 25 -5.89 -5.22 -7.70
C ILE A 25 -6.87 -6.16 -8.42
N LEU A 26 -6.70 -7.47 -8.28
CA LEU A 26 -7.61 -8.43 -8.89
C LEU A 26 -9.04 -8.26 -8.39
N TYR A 27 -9.20 -7.97 -7.10
CA TYR A 27 -10.51 -7.71 -6.53
C TYR A 27 -11.16 -6.44 -7.10
N ASP A 28 -10.39 -5.36 -7.30
CA ASP A 28 -10.86 -4.15 -7.98
C ASP A 28 -11.23 -4.42 -9.45
N LEU A 29 -10.41 -5.19 -10.17
CA LEU A 29 -10.71 -5.61 -11.54
C LEU A 29 -11.99 -6.45 -11.63
N PHE A 30 -12.25 -7.29 -10.62
CA PHE A 30 -13.47 -8.07 -10.51
C PHE A 30 -14.69 -7.17 -10.28
N GLN A 31 -14.61 -6.22 -9.34
CA GLN A 31 -15.67 -5.24 -9.12
C GLN A 31 -15.92 -4.35 -10.34
N SER A 32 -14.87 -4.06 -11.11
CA SER A 32 -14.94 -3.33 -12.38
C SER A 32 -15.45 -4.17 -13.56
N GLY A 33 -15.78 -5.45 -13.35
CA GLY A 33 -16.26 -6.35 -14.41
C GLY A 33 -15.21 -6.74 -15.47
N LYS A 34 -13.92 -6.44 -15.22
CA LYS A 34 -12.82 -6.72 -16.16
C LYS A 34 -12.34 -8.17 -16.11
N ILE A 35 -12.60 -8.87 -15.00
CA ILE A 35 -12.31 -10.30 -14.83
C ILE A 35 -13.54 -11.04 -14.29
N ARG A 36 -13.63 -12.35 -14.57
CA ARG A 36 -14.73 -13.21 -14.10
C ARG A 36 -14.39 -13.85 -12.75
N SER A 37 -15.41 -14.24 -11.99
CA SER A 37 -15.26 -14.87 -10.66
C SER A 37 -14.32 -16.09 -10.64
N PRO A 38 -14.31 -17.00 -11.65
CA PRO A 38 -13.36 -18.12 -11.65
C PRO A 38 -11.91 -17.68 -11.77
N GLN A 39 -11.62 -16.62 -12.54
CA GLN A 39 -10.27 -16.08 -12.68
C GLN A 39 -9.79 -15.50 -11.36
N LEU A 40 -10.65 -14.75 -10.66
CA LEU A 40 -10.37 -14.24 -9.34
C LEU A 40 -10.07 -15.38 -8.35
N LEU A 41 -10.93 -16.41 -8.31
CA LEU A 41 -10.78 -17.53 -7.38
C LEU A 41 -9.46 -18.28 -7.57
N VAL A 42 -9.08 -18.58 -8.81
CA VAL A 42 -7.81 -19.25 -9.12
C VAL A 42 -6.62 -18.47 -8.58
N TRP A 43 -6.57 -17.16 -8.86
CA TRP A 43 -5.48 -16.31 -8.37
C TRP A 43 -5.47 -16.16 -6.85
N LEU A 44 -6.65 -16.04 -6.22
CA LEU A 44 -6.75 -15.98 -4.76
C LEU A 44 -6.25 -17.28 -4.12
N VAL A 45 -6.55 -18.45 -4.69
CA VAL A 45 -6.01 -19.74 -4.19
C VAL A 45 -4.48 -19.77 -4.31
N ILE A 46 -3.93 -19.36 -5.46
CA ILE A 46 -2.47 -19.32 -5.67
C ILE A 46 -1.79 -18.38 -4.66
N PHE A 47 -2.30 -17.16 -4.50
CA PHE A 47 -1.75 -16.19 -3.56
C PHE A 47 -1.91 -16.64 -2.11
N SER A 48 -3.05 -17.26 -1.77
CA SER A 48 -3.29 -17.81 -0.44
C SER A 48 -2.32 -18.94 -0.11
N ALA A 49 -2.09 -19.87 -1.04
CA ALA A 49 -1.12 -20.96 -0.87
C ALA A 49 0.30 -20.42 -0.68
N PHE A 50 0.70 -19.43 -1.50
CA PHE A 50 2.00 -18.78 -1.36
C PHE A 50 2.18 -18.12 0.02
N LEU A 51 1.17 -17.37 0.47
CA LEU A 51 1.23 -16.67 1.76
C LEU A 51 1.14 -17.61 2.95
N LEU A 52 0.30 -18.65 2.91
CA LEU A 52 0.23 -19.63 4.00
C LEU A 52 1.57 -20.34 4.21
N TYR A 53 2.31 -20.60 3.12
CA TYR A 53 3.62 -21.21 3.19
C TYR A 53 4.72 -20.24 3.65
N GLY A 54 4.77 -19.02 3.09
CA GLY A 54 5.86 -18.07 3.33
C GLY A 54 5.62 -17.11 4.51
N ASN A 55 4.38 -16.64 4.72
CA ASN A 55 4.03 -15.67 5.76
C ASN A 55 2.53 -15.77 6.12
N PRO A 56 2.13 -16.69 7.01
CA PRO A 56 0.72 -16.93 7.33
C PRO A 56 0.04 -15.72 7.99
N LYS A 57 0.81 -14.80 8.61
CA LYS A 57 0.24 -13.54 9.13
C LYS A 57 -0.21 -12.62 8.00
N ALA A 58 0.51 -12.59 6.89
CA ALA A 58 0.10 -11.84 5.70
C ALA A 58 -1.18 -12.43 5.07
N PHE A 59 -1.37 -13.74 5.11
CA PHE A 59 -2.64 -14.35 4.64
C PHE A 59 -3.87 -13.82 5.40
N VAL A 60 -3.77 -13.62 6.72
CA VAL A 60 -4.84 -13.02 7.53
C VAL A 60 -5.24 -11.64 6.99
N VAL A 61 -4.26 -10.87 6.47
CA VAL A 61 -4.55 -9.55 5.89
C VAL A 61 -5.47 -9.66 4.68
N ILE A 62 -5.27 -10.62 3.77
CA ILE A 62 -6.19 -10.83 2.62
C ILE A 62 -7.59 -11.22 3.12
N VAL A 63 -7.65 -12.17 4.04
CA VAL A 63 -8.92 -12.70 4.57
C VAL A 63 -9.75 -11.60 5.23
N LEU A 64 -9.11 -10.63 5.87
CA LEU A 64 -9.80 -9.50 6.50
C LEU A 64 -10.04 -8.34 5.52
N ALA A 65 -9.06 -8.01 4.68
CA ALA A 65 -9.13 -6.84 3.80
C ALA A 65 -10.16 -7.01 2.68
N LEU A 66 -10.25 -8.18 2.04
CA LEU A 66 -11.17 -8.36 0.91
C LEU A 66 -12.65 -8.24 1.31
N PRO A 67 -13.13 -8.86 2.41
CA PRO A 67 -14.48 -8.61 2.91
C PRO A 67 -14.68 -7.15 3.30
N LEU A 68 -13.69 -6.52 3.95
CA LEU A 68 -13.78 -5.11 4.32
C LEU A 68 -13.97 -4.22 3.08
N ILE A 69 -13.21 -4.46 2.02
CA ILE A 69 -13.35 -3.75 0.74
C ILE A 69 -14.70 -4.06 0.10
N HIS A 70 -15.17 -5.32 0.14
CA HIS A 70 -16.48 -5.69 -0.41
C HIS A 70 -17.63 -4.94 0.25
N PHE A 71 -17.67 -4.95 1.58
CA PHE A 71 -18.79 -4.40 2.34
C PHE A 71 -18.68 -2.90 2.59
N LEU A 72 -17.46 -2.38 2.80
CA LEU A 72 -17.23 -0.97 3.14
C LEU A 72 -16.66 -0.13 1.97
N GLY A 73 -16.30 -0.74 0.83
CA GLY A 73 -15.73 -0.01 -0.31
C GLY A 73 -16.66 1.05 -0.90
N HIS A 74 -17.97 0.94 -0.65
CA HIS A 74 -18.99 1.89 -1.11
C HIS A 74 -19.16 3.08 -0.15
N VAL A 75 -18.61 3.01 1.06
CA VAL A 75 -18.74 4.06 2.08
C VAL A 75 -17.83 5.23 1.73
N ARG A 76 -18.43 6.37 1.38
CA ARG A 76 -17.71 7.61 1.12
C ARG A 76 -17.57 8.42 2.40
N LEU A 77 -16.46 8.24 3.11
CA LEU A 77 -16.13 9.09 4.25
C LEU A 77 -15.49 10.40 3.79
N PRO A 78 -15.92 11.55 4.32
CA PRO A 78 -15.26 12.83 4.05
C PRO A 78 -13.81 12.77 4.54
N GLY A 79 -12.87 13.27 3.73
CA GLY A 79 -11.43 13.24 4.04
C GLY A 79 -10.71 11.94 3.66
N LEU A 80 -11.38 10.78 3.68
CA LEU A 80 -10.72 9.51 3.31
C LEU A 80 -10.29 9.49 1.83
N HIS A 81 -11.07 10.11 0.95
CA HIS A 81 -10.70 10.28 -0.45
C HIS A 81 -9.39 11.07 -0.61
N GLN A 82 -9.21 12.14 0.16
CA GLN A 82 -8.00 12.97 0.12
C GLN A 82 -6.80 12.20 0.68
N ALA A 83 -7.01 11.44 1.76
CA ALA A 83 -5.98 10.57 2.33
C ALA A 83 -5.55 9.48 1.34
N GLY A 84 -6.50 8.89 0.61
CA GLY A 84 -6.23 7.87 -0.42
C GLY A 84 -5.47 8.43 -1.62
N ILE A 85 -5.71 9.68 -2.00
CA ILE A 85 -5.01 10.32 -3.12
C ILE A 85 -3.50 10.43 -2.84
N ILE A 86 -3.10 10.73 -1.61
CA ILE A 86 -1.69 10.89 -1.24
C ILE A 86 -1.06 9.60 -0.72
N SER A 87 -1.81 8.50 -0.58
CA SER A 87 -1.34 7.30 0.10
C SER A 87 -0.19 6.62 -0.63
N TYR A 88 -0.15 6.70 -1.96
CA TYR A 88 0.96 6.16 -2.76
C TYR A 88 2.25 6.95 -2.51
N SER A 89 2.18 8.28 -2.61
CA SER A 89 3.29 9.17 -2.27
C SER A 89 3.75 8.99 -0.81
N LEU A 90 2.81 8.81 0.13
CA LEU A 90 3.13 8.53 1.53
C LEU A 90 3.87 7.18 1.67
N TYR A 91 3.38 6.12 1.05
CA TYR A 91 4.03 4.81 1.05
C TYR A 91 5.47 4.89 0.54
N LEU A 92 5.73 5.61 -0.55
CA LEU A 92 7.07 5.75 -1.10
C LEU A 92 8.02 6.59 -0.23
N PHE A 93 7.53 7.69 0.32
CA PHE A 93 8.41 8.70 0.91
C PHE A 93 8.40 8.76 2.45
N HIS A 94 7.49 8.07 3.15
CA HIS A 94 7.45 8.11 4.63
C HIS A 94 8.78 7.68 5.27
N GLY A 95 9.48 6.70 4.68
CA GLY A 95 10.79 6.24 5.13
C GLY A 95 11.91 7.27 4.92
N LEU A 96 11.81 8.12 3.90
CA LEU A 96 12.79 9.17 3.60
C LEU A 96 12.46 10.52 4.26
N SER A 97 11.29 10.63 4.88
CA SER A 97 10.80 11.88 5.48
C SER A 97 10.55 11.70 6.98
N GLY A 98 9.39 11.19 7.36
CA GLY A 98 9.00 11.01 8.76
C GLY A 98 9.97 10.12 9.54
N ALA A 99 10.39 8.99 8.97
CA ALA A 99 11.31 8.09 9.66
C ALA A 99 12.70 8.71 9.88
N VAL A 100 13.19 9.52 8.93
CA VAL A 100 14.46 10.26 9.09
C VAL A 100 14.36 11.28 10.22
N VAL A 101 13.27 12.05 10.28
CA VAL A 101 13.04 13.02 11.36
C VAL A 101 12.99 12.34 12.73
N ILE A 102 12.22 11.24 12.84
CA ILE A 102 12.15 10.47 14.07
C ILE A 102 13.55 9.94 14.44
N ASN A 103 14.28 9.37 13.49
CA ASN A 103 15.60 8.82 13.76
C ASN A 103 16.56 9.88 14.31
N VAL A 104 16.67 11.04 13.65
CA VAL A 104 17.56 12.14 14.05
C VAL A 104 17.20 12.72 15.42
N LEU A 105 15.92 12.98 15.65
CA LEU A 105 15.47 13.64 16.88
C LEU A 105 15.26 12.66 18.04
N SER A 106 15.19 11.35 17.79
CA SER A 106 14.99 10.34 18.84
C SER A 106 16.08 10.36 19.91
N HIS A 107 17.30 10.77 19.54
CA HIS A 107 18.43 10.90 20.46
C HIS A 107 18.30 12.07 21.44
N HIS A 108 17.39 13.02 21.17
CA HIS A 108 17.20 14.24 21.97
C HIS A 108 15.94 14.19 22.85
N VAL A 109 15.16 13.10 22.76
CA VAL A 109 13.92 12.91 23.54
C VAL A 109 14.09 11.75 24.51
N SER A 110 13.65 11.95 25.74
CA SER A 110 13.83 10.96 26.82
C SER A 110 12.50 10.52 27.42
N THR A 111 11.53 11.43 27.51
CA THR A 111 10.25 11.15 28.18
C THR A 111 9.24 10.50 27.23
N PRO A 112 8.26 9.74 27.74
CA PRO A 112 7.21 9.15 26.91
C PRO A 112 6.39 10.20 26.14
N VAL A 113 6.13 11.36 26.76
CA VAL A 113 5.37 12.46 26.15
C VAL A 113 6.14 13.05 24.98
N GLU A 114 7.45 13.29 25.13
CA GLU A 114 8.31 13.76 24.04
C GLU A 114 8.37 12.75 22.88
N LYS A 115 8.41 11.45 23.18
CA LYS A 115 8.40 10.40 22.15
C LYS A 115 7.08 10.39 21.37
N ILE A 116 5.94 10.55 22.05
CA ILE A 116 4.64 10.67 21.38
C ILE A 116 4.60 11.92 20.50
N ALA A 117 5.07 13.06 21.02
CA ALA A 117 5.16 14.30 20.26
C ALA A 117 6.08 14.16 19.03
N LEU A 118 7.22 13.47 19.18
CA LEU A 118 8.15 13.21 18.08
C LEU A 118 7.53 12.31 17.00
N VAL A 119 6.80 11.25 17.38
CA VAL A 119 6.07 10.42 16.43
C VAL A 119 5.00 11.24 15.70
N GLY A 120 4.25 12.08 16.42
CA GLY A 120 3.28 13.00 15.82
C GLY A 120 3.93 13.96 14.81
N LEU A 121 5.09 14.52 15.15
CA LEU A 121 5.89 15.35 14.25
C LEU A 121 6.34 14.57 13.02
N GLY A 122 6.87 13.36 13.19
CA GLY A 122 7.30 12.51 12.08
C GLY A 122 6.16 12.17 11.13
N VAL A 123 4.97 11.84 11.66
CA VAL A 123 3.75 11.63 10.86
C VAL A 123 3.36 12.89 10.12
N GLY A 124 3.37 14.05 10.78
CA GLY A 124 3.07 15.35 10.15
C GLY A 124 4.02 15.67 9.00
N VAL A 125 5.33 15.45 9.20
CA VAL A 125 6.34 15.64 8.14
C VAL A 125 6.12 14.68 6.99
N ALA A 126 5.86 13.40 7.26
CA ALA A 126 5.59 12.40 6.22
C ALA A 126 4.35 12.75 5.38
N LEU A 127 3.26 13.17 6.02
CA LEU A 127 2.04 13.60 5.33
C LEU A 127 2.26 14.87 4.51
N GLY A 128 2.97 15.85 5.06
CA GLY A 128 3.31 17.08 4.35
C GLY A 128 4.16 16.80 3.11
N PHE A 129 5.21 15.98 3.26
CA PHE A 129 6.07 15.59 2.15
C PHE A 129 5.31 14.77 1.10
N ALA A 130 4.47 13.82 1.52
CA ALA A 130 3.62 13.04 0.62
C ALA A 130 2.69 13.94 -0.19
N TYR A 131 2.07 14.95 0.44
CA TYR A 131 1.21 15.91 -0.25
C TYR A 131 1.98 16.74 -1.28
N VAL A 132 3.16 17.23 -0.93
CA VAL A 132 4.03 17.99 -1.86
C VAL A 132 4.42 17.12 -3.06
N THR A 133 4.89 15.91 -2.82
CA THR A 133 5.26 14.96 -3.88
C THR A 133 4.08 14.58 -4.76
N TYR A 134 2.91 14.35 -4.16
CA TYR A 134 1.68 14.13 -4.91
C TYR A 134 1.39 15.29 -5.87
N ARG A 135 1.52 16.54 -5.41
CA ARG A 135 1.21 17.73 -6.21
C ARG A 135 2.23 17.99 -7.32
N ILE A 136 3.53 17.76 -7.05
CA ILE A 136 4.62 18.11 -7.96
C ILE A 136 4.96 16.98 -8.94
N ILE A 137 4.82 15.72 -8.53
CA ILE A 137 5.28 14.56 -9.30
C ILE A 137 4.08 13.73 -9.75
N GLU A 138 3.28 13.26 -8.80
CA GLU A 138 2.24 12.27 -9.09
C GLU A 138 1.11 12.84 -9.95
N LEU A 139 0.59 14.02 -9.58
CA LEU A 139 -0.51 14.66 -10.29
C LEU A 139 -0.14 15.07 -11.72
N PRO A 140 1.05 15.65 -12.01
CA PRO A 140 1.50 15.86 -13.38
C PRO A 140 1.67 14.56 -14.16
N ALA A 141 2.22 13.51 -13.55
CA ALA A 141 2.38 12.21 -14.19
C ALA A 141 1.02 11.61 -14.60
N HIS A 142 0.02 11.64 -13.72
CA HIS A 142 -1.35 11.21 -14.04
C HIS A 142 -1.96 12.00 -15.19
N ARG A 143 -1.72 13.33 -15.25
CA ARG A 143 -2.20 14.17 -16.35
C ARG A 143 -1.54 13.80 -17.67
N LEU A 144 -0.23 13.57 -17.67
CA LEU A 144 0.50 13.14 -18.87
C LEU A 144 0.04 11.76 -19.34
N ALA A 145 -0.13 10.80 -18.44
CA ALA A 145 -0.59 9.45 -18.77
C ALA A 145 -1.96 9.46 -19.47
N ARG A 146 -2.85 10.37 -19.09
CA ARG A 146 -4.18 10.53 -19.73
C ARG A 146 -4.12 11.04 -21.16
N THR A 147 -3.02 11.66 -21.59
CA THR A 147 -2.85 12.15 -22.97
C THR A 147 -2.36 11.08 -23.94
N ILE A 148 -1.93 9.92 -23.45
CA ILE A 148 -1.45 8.82 -24.29
C ILE A 148 -2.67 8.03 -24.80
N PRO A 149 -2.93 8.00 -26.12
CA PRO A 149 -4.04 7.23 -26.66
C PRO A 149 -3.78 5.73 -26.46
N MET A 150 -4.67 5.07 -25.71
CA MET A 150 -4.63 3.61 -25.60
C MET A 150 -5.11 3.02 -26.92
N ARG A 151 -4.18 2.49 -27.74
CA ARG A 151 -4.54 1.57 -28.82
C ARG A 151 -5.01 0.27 -28.19
N VAL A 152 -6.32 0.13 -28.02
CA VAL A 152 -6.95 -1.15 -27.72
C VAL A 152 -7.06 -1.89 -29.06
N GLY A 153 -6.19 -2.87 -29.25
CA GLY A 153 -6.26 -3.84 -30.36
C GLY A 153 -7.13 -5.02 -30.01
#